data_AF-A0A2R6DH13-F1
#
_entry.id   AF-A0A2R6DH13-F1
#
_cell.length_a   1.000
_cell.length_b   1.000
_cell.length_c   1.000
_cell.angle_alpha   90.00
_cell.angle_beta   90.00
_cell.angle_gamma   90.00
#
_symmetry.space_group_name_H-M   'P 1'
#
loop_
_entity.id
_entity.type
_entity.pdbx_description
1 polymer ?
#
loop_
_entity_poly.entity_id
_entity_poly.type
_entity_poly.pdbx_seq_one_letter_code
_entity_poly.pdbx_strand_id
1 'polypeptide(L)'
;MTDDNFKLTRRKALAGLTTIGIAGVGAGMGTSALFSDEEEFENNSIEAGELDLFVDYATSVTQDGVDTGSTTNDGTIQGGVSGKYQISDVKPGDSGFLVFCPKIVDNPGWLFVGMH
;
A
#
# COMPACT_ATOMS: atom_id res chain seq x y z
N MET A 1 -36.19 57.74 -31.01
CA MET A 1 -35.20 57.57 -29.93
C MET A 1 -35.90 56.89 -28.78
N THR A 2 -35.59 55.61 -28.53
CA THR A 2 -35.57 54.99 -27.20
C THR A 2 -34.62 53.79 -27.27
N ASP A 3 -33.39 53.97 -26.81
CA ASP A 3 -32.43 52.88 -26.63
C ASP A 3 -32.69 52.21 -25.29
N ASP A 4 -33.64 51.28 -25.25
CA ASP A 4 -33.90 50.47 -24.07
C ASP A 4 -32.81 49.40 -23.90
N ASN A 5 -31.73 49.79 -23.24
CA ASN A 5 -30.69 48.87 -22.80
C ASN A 5 -31.26 47.95 -21.71
N PHE A 6 -31.56 46.69 -22.07
CA PHE A 6 -32.02 45.67 -21.13
C PHE A 6 -30.95 45.41 -20.05
N LYS A 7 -31.10 46.03 -18.89
CA LYS A 7 -30.24 45.83 -17.72
C LYS A 7 -30.52 44.46 -17.10
N LEU A 8 -29.70 43.48 -17.45
CA LEU A 8 -29.72 42.12 -16.88
C LEU A 8 -29.15 42.16 -15.46
N THR A 9 -30.01 41.95 -14.45
CA THR A 9 -29.59 41.86 -13.04
C THR A 9 -29.26 40.41 -12.67
N ARG A 10 -28.35 40.18 -11.71
CA ARG A 10 -27.99 38.83 -11.23
C ARG A 10 -29.22 37.96 -10.89
N ARG A 11 -30.30 38.57 -10.40
CA ARG A 11 -31.59 37.90 -10.13
C ARG A 11 -32.33 37.47 -11.39
N LYS A 12 -32.29 38.26 -12.48
CA LYS A 12 -32.86 37.88 -13.78
C LYS A 12 -32.05 36.76 -14.45
N ALA A 13 -30.73 36.78 -14.30
CA ALA A 13 -29.87 35.68 -14.72
C ALA A 13 -30.14 34.39 -13.92
N LEU A 14 -30.32 34.49 -12.60
CA LEU A 14 -30.69 33.36 -11.75
C LEU A 14 -32.07 32.80 -12.10
N ALA A 15 -33.06 33.67 -12.35
CA ALA A 15 -34.37 33.25 -12.83
C ALA A 15 -34.27 32.51 -14.18
N GLY A 16 -33.42 32.97 -15.09
CA GLY A 16 -33.13 32.29 -16.35
C GLY A 16 -32.50 30.90 -16.16
N LEU A 17 -31.55 30.76 -15.24
CA LEU A 17 -30.95 29.46 -14.89
C LEU A 17 -31.97 28.51 -14.25
N THR A 18 -32.86 29.00 -13.37
CA THR A 18 -33.91 28.16 -12.78
C THR A 18 -34.88 27.62 -13.83
N THR A 19 -35.19 28.41 -14.87
CA THR A 19 -36.06 27.95 -15.96
C THR A 19 -35.38 26.93 -16.88
N ILE A 20 -34.05 27.02 -17.07
CA ILE A 20 -33.28 26.04 -17.84
C ILE A 20 -33.12 24.73 -17.05
N GLY A 21 -32.99 24.81 -15.72
CA GLY A 21 -32.85 23.64 -14.84
C GLY A 21 -34.06 22.70 -14.83
N ILE A 22 -35.28 23.18 -15.07
CA ILE A 22 -36.50 22.34 -15.09
C ILE A 22 -36.61 21.53 -16.39
N ALA A 23 -36.07 22.03 -17.52
CA ALA A 23 -36.08 21.32 -18.80
C ALA A 23 -34.93 20.31 -18.95
N GLY A 24 -34.02 20.24 -17.98
CA GLY A 24 -32.76 19.48 -18.03
C GLY A 24 -32.80 18.07 -17.46
N VAL A 25 -33.94 17.37 -17.46
CA VAL A 25 -34.04 15.96 -16.99
C VAL A 25 -33.84 14.95 -18.16
N GLY A 26 -33.27 15.39 -19.29
CA GLY A 26 -33.35 14.66 -20.56
C GLY A 26 -32.06 14.10 -21.17
N ALA A 27 -30.88 14.37 -20.61
CA ALA A 27 -29.63 13.85 -21.16
C ALA A 27 -28.57 13.72 -20.06
N GLY A 28 -28.63 12.62 -19.32
CA GLY A 28 -27.69 12.33 -18.24
C GLY A 28 -27.60 10.85 -17.84
N MET A 29 -28.14 9.92 -18.65
CA MET A 29 -27.95 8.47 -18.47
C MET A 29 -26.51 7.98 -18.79
N GLY A 30 -25.52 8.86 -18.72
CA GLY A 30 -24.10 8.51 -18.84
C GLY A 30 -23.34 8.67 -17.53
N THR A 31 -23.82 9.53 -16.62
CA THR A 31 -23.11 9.91 -15.39
C THR A 31 -23.79 9.45 -14.11
N SER A 32 -25.01 8.90 -14.17
CA SER A 32 -25.63 8.23 -13.01
C SER A 32 -24.99 6.88 -12.67
N ALA A 33 -24.07 6.35 -13.48
CA ALA A 33 -23.21 5.23 -13.06
C ALA A 33 -21.88 5.70 -12.44
N LEU A 34 -21.46 6.95 -12.70
CA LEU A 34 -20.18 7.49 -12.24
C LEU A 34 -20.27 8.14 -10.86
N PHE A 35 -21.47 8.57 -10.45
CA PHE A 35 -21.75 9.17 -9.15
C PHE A 35 -22.90 8.46 -8.40
N SER A 36 -23.24 7.22 -8.78
CA SER A 36 -24.17 6.37 -8.03
C SER A 36 -23.47 5.42 -7.07
N ASP A 37 -22.15 5.37 -7.02
CA ASP A 37 -21.49 4.82 -5.83
C ASP A 37 -21.50 5.90 -4.74
N GLU A 38 -22.70 6.15 -4.23
CA GLU A 38 -22.94 6.58 -2.86
C GLU A 38 -23.28 5.29 -2.10
N GLU A 39 -22.27 4.47 -1.81
CA GLU A 39 -22.44 3.41 -0.81
C GLU A 39 -22.44 4.05 0.58
N GLU A 40 -23.64 4.30 1.09
CA GLU A 40 -23.87 4.44 2.52
C GLU A 40 -23.62 3.08 3.18
N PHE A 41 -22.37 2.80 3.50
CA PHE A 41 -22.04 1.68 4.36
C PHE A 41 -22.23 2.08 5.83
N GLU A 42 -23.47 2.08 6.31
CA GLU A 42 -23.69 2.00 7.74
C GLU A 42 -23.10 0.65 8.22
N ASN A 43 -21.90 0.71 8.82
CA ASN A 43 -21.03 -0.39 9.26
C ASN A 43 -19.91 -0.87 8.30
N ASN A 44 -19.44 -0.09 7.32
CA ASN A 44 -18.12 -0.42 6.74
C ASN A 44 -17.03 0.01 7.72
N SER A 45 -16.64 -0.93 8.58
CA SER A 45 -15.31 -0.91 9.17
C SER A 45 -14.33 -1.03 8.02
N ILE A 46 -13.75 0.09 7.58
CA ILE A 46 -12.50 0.04 6.81
C ILE A 46 -11.41 -0.37 7.78
N GLU A 47 -11.39 -1.66 8.09
CA GLU A 47 -10.23 -2.31 8.67
C GLU A 47 -9.26 -2.49 7.51
N ALA A 48 -8.33 -1.55 7.38
CA ALA A 48 -7.17 -1.78 6.54
C ALA A 48 -6.53 -3.08 7.05
N GLY A 49 -6.53 -4.13 6.23
CA GLY A 49 -5.95 -5.41 6.61
C GLY A 49 -4.49 -5.22 7.07
N GLU A 50 -4.08 -5.95 8.09
CA GLU A 50 -2.70 -5.96 8.55
C GLU A 50 -1.83 -6.66 7.49
N LEU A 51 -0.73 -6.03 7.10
CA LEU A 51 0.29 -6.64 6.26
C LEU A 51 1.41 -7.10 7.17
N ASP A 52 1.48 -8.41 7.43
CA ASP A 52 2.54 -8.97 8.25
C ASP A 52 3.66 -9.56 7.38
N LEU A 53 4.89 -9.14 7.65
CA LEU A 53 6.09 -9.54 6.91
C LEU A 53 7.02 -10.31 7.84
N PHE A 54 7.14 -11.59 7.54
CA PHE A 54 8.04 -12.48 8.24
C PHE A 54 9.29 -12.76 7.41
N VAL A 55 10.44 -12.83 8.07
CA VAL A 55 11.68 -13.32 7.46
C VAL A 55 12.19 -14.51 8.26
N ASP A 56 12.07 -15.70 7.69
CA ASP A 56 12.75 -16.87 8.22
C ASP A 56 14.21 -16.85 7.76
N TYR A 57 15.14 -17.22 8.62
CA TYR A 57 16.55 -17.30 8.29
C TYR A 57 17.17 -18.60 8.78
N ALA A 58 18.12 -19.10 8.01
CA ALA A 58 18.91 -20.27 8.36
C ALA A 58 20.40 -19.98 8.13
N THR A 59 21.24 -20.45 9.06
CA THR A 59 22.68 -20.24 9.01
C THR A 59 23.44 -21.54 9.21
N SER A 60 24.54 -21.66 8.47
CA SER A 60 25.44 -22.80 8.61
C SER A 60 26.88 -22.35 8.43
N VAL A 61 27.77 -22.93 9.24
CA VAL A 61 29.21 -22.77 9.14
C VAL A 61 29.87 -24.13 9.33
N THR A 62 30.92 -24.39 8.56
CA THR A 62 31.78 -25.57 8.66
C THR A 62 33.23 -25.11 8.72
N GLN A 63 33.90 -25.40 9.83
CA GLN A 63 35.30 -25.03 10.11
C GLN A 63 36.09 -26.23 10.61
N ASP A 64 36.01 -27.34 9.87
CA ASP A 64 36.76 -28.58 10.13
C ASP A 64 36.60 -29.13 11.58
N GLY A 65 35.41 -28.91 12.18
CA GLY A 65 35.09 -29.34 13.55
C GLY A 65 35.69 -28.50 14.67
N VAL A 66 36.27 -27.33 14.36
CA VAL A 66 36.82 -26.39 15.34
C VAL A 66 35.75 -25.38 15.77
N ASP A 67 35.57 -25.20 17.09
CA ASP A 67 34.76 -24.11 17.63
C ASP A 67 35.59 -22.82 17.65
N THR A 68 35.18 -21.85 16.85
CA THR A 68 35.84 -20.55 16.68
C THR A 68 35.06 -19.40 17.34
N GLY A 69 33.91 -19.69 17.97
CA GLY A 69 32.97 -18.67 18.44
C GLY A 69 32.09 -18.07 17.35
N SER A 70 31.96 -18.73 16.20
CA SER A 70 30.99 -18.36 15.15
C SER A 70 29.56 -18.54 15.65
N THR A 71 28.68 -17.59 15.32
CA THR A 71 27.27 -17.66 15.74
C THR A 71 26.45 -18.35 14.65
N THR A 72 25.90 -19.53 14.92
CA THR A 72 24.87 -20.16 14.08
C THR A 72 23.54 -20.16 14.83
N ASN A 73 22.51 -19.72 14.15
CA ASN A 73 21.14 -19.81 14.62
C ASN A 73 20.17 -19.81 13.44
N ASP A 74 19.03 -20.46 13.63
CA ASP A 74 17.93 -20.48 12.68
C ASP A 74 16.71 -19.89 13.38
N GLY A 75 15.88 -19.13 12.67
CA GLY A 75 14.73 -18.54 13.30
C GLY A 75 13.89 -17.66 12.39
N THR A 76 12.99 -16.91 13.00
CA THR A 76 11.99 -16.09 12.34
C THR A 76 12.04 -14.68 12.92
N ILE A 77 12.21 -13.67 12.07
CA ILE A 77 12.25 -12.26 12.46
C ILE A 77 10.95 -11.59 12.03
N GLN A 78 10.23 -11.03 13.02
CA GLN A 78 9.05 -10.18 12.87
C GLN A 78 9.31 -8.81 13.47
N GLY A 79 8.75 -7.76 12.85
CA GLY A 79 8.57 -6.42 13.41
C GLY A 79 9.65 -5.91 14.39
N GLY A 80 10.57 -5.05 13.92
CA GLY A 80 11.50 -4.32 14.79
C GLY A 80 12.61 -5.14 15.46
N VAL A 81 12.66 -6.46 15.22
CA VAL A 81 13.71 -7.35 15.70
C VAL A 81 14.84 -7.46 14.66
N SER A 82 16.10 -7.55 15.11
CA SER A 82 17.26 -7.79 14.25
C SER A 82 18.06 -9.00 14.71
N GLY A 83 18.58 -9.77 13.75
CA GLY A 83 19.46 -10.91 13.97
C GLY A 83 20.88 -10.60 13.48
N LYS A 84 21.89 -11.18 14.12
CA LYS A 84 23.29 -11.06 13.71
C LYS A 84 23.85 -12.43 13.37
N TYR A 85 24.42 -12.55 12.18
CA TYR A 85 25.22 -13.70 11.77
C TYR A 85 26.69 -13.25 11.67
N GLN A 86 27.56 -13.87 12.47
CA GLN A 86 29.00 -13.60 12.48
C GLN A 86 29.79 -14.90 12.40
N ILE A 87 30.76 -14.93 11.50
CA ILE A 87 31.75 -16.00 11.38
C ILE A 87 33.09 -15.46 11.86
N SER A 88 33.72 -16.15 12.80
CA SER A 88 35.06 -15.81 13.32
C SER A 88 36.13 -16.78 12.79
N ASP A 89 37.36 -16.29 12.68
CA ASP A 89 38.53 -17.07 12.29
C ASP A 89 38.37 -17.85 10.96
N VAL A 90 37.93 -17.14 9.91
CA VAL A 90 37.75 -17.73 8.57
C VAL A 90 39.10 -18.11 7.96
N LYS A 91 39.29 -19.40 7.68
CA LYS A 91 40.48 -19.96 7.04
C LYS A 91 40.17 -20.53 5.65
N PRO A 92 41.20 -20.69 4.78
CA PRO A 92 41.03 -21.45 3.54
C PRO A 92 40.51 -22.87 3.83
N GLY A 93 39.37 -23.23 3.25
CA GLY A 93 38.68 -24.50 3.50
C GLY A 93 37.39 -24.36 4.31
N ASP A 94 37.17 -23.24 5.00
CA ASP A 94 35.93 -22.96 5.69
C ASP A 94 34.81 -22.63 4.71
N SER A 95 33.58 -23.03 5.04
CA SER A 95 32.40 -22.73 4.22
C SER A 95 31.17 -22.48 5.09
N GLY A 96 30.17 -21.82 4.52
CA GLY A 96 28.94 -21.53 5.22
C GLY A 96 27.93 -20.83 4.33
N PHE A 97 26.69 -20.73 4.81
CA PHE A 97 25.63 -20.03 4.12
C PHE A 97 24.73 -19.28 5.11
N LEU A 98 24.11 -18.20 4.61
CA LEU A 98 23.02 -17.49 5.23
C LEU A 98 21.88 -17.43 4.20
N VAL A 99 20.73 -17.94 4.57
CA VAL A 99 19.54 -17.98 3.71
C VAL A 99 18.46 -17.10 4.34
N PHE A 100 17.81 -16.28 3.53
CA PHE A 100 16.63 -15.51 3.90
C PHE A 100 15.41 -16.00 3.12
N CYS A 101 14.32 -16.27 3.84
CA CYS A 101 13.06 -16.74 3.30
C CYS A 101 11.95 -15.76 3.73
N PRO A 102 11.72 -14.68 2.97
CA PRO A 102 10.66 -13.74 3.29
C PRO A 102 9.29 -14.32 2.92
N LYS A 103 8.30 -14.11 3.78
CA LYS A 103 6.90 -14.50 3.58
C LYS A 103 5.98 -13.36 3.98
N ILE A 104 5.09 -12.99 3.07
CA ILE A 104 3.97 -12.10 3.33
C ILE A 104 2.81 -12.98 3.75
N VAL A 105 2.23 -12.70 4.92
CA VAL A 105 1.11 -13.44 5.48
C VAL A 105 -0.16 -12.59 5.37
N ASP A 106 -1.30 -13.26 5.40
CA ASP A 106 -2.66 -12.69 5.44
C ASP A 106 -3.12 -11.98 4.16
N ASN A 107 -2.42 -10.96 3.69
CA ASN A 107 -2.88 -10.13 2.58
C ASN A 107 -1.95 -10.20 1.36
N PRO A 108 -2.48 -10.27 0.12
CA PRO A 108 -1.65 -10.25 -1.08
C PRO A 108 -0.81 -8.97 -1.15
N GLY A 109 0.49 -9.12 -1.36
CA GLY A 109 1.44 -8.02 -1.42
C GLY A 109 2.65 -8.36 -2.27
N TRP A 110 3.48 -7.36 -2.52
CA TRP A 110 4.75 -7.51 -3.22
C TRP A 110 5.89 -7.13 -2.28
N LEU A 111 6.96 -7.91 -2.30
CA LEU A 111 8.19 -7.64 -1.55
C LEU A 111 9.23 -7.05 -2.49
N PHE A 112 9.88 -5.98 -2.04
CA PHE A 112 11.08 -5.45 -2.68
C PHE A 112 12.25 -5.47 -1.70
N VAL A 113 13.38 -6.01 -2.14
CA VAL A 113 14.63 -6.05 -1.37
C VAL A 113 15.64 -5.12 -2.05
N GLY A 114 15.97 -4.03 -1.36
CA GLY A 114 17.01 -3.09 -1.77
C GLY A 114 18.32 -3.39 -1.06
N MET A 115 19.43 -3.29 -1.79
CA MET A 115 20.80 -3.37 -1.25
C MET A 115 21.54 -2.10 -1.66
N HIS A 116 22.24 -1.48 -0.71
CA HIS A 116 23.02 -0.24 -0.89
C HIS A 116 24.43 -0.45 -0.33
#